data_AF-A0A7X6D3L5-F1
#
_entry.id   AF-A0A7X6D3L5-F1
#
_cell.length_a   1.000
_cell.length_b   1.000
_cell.length_c   1.000
_cell.angle_alpha   90.00
_cell.angle_beta   90.00
_cell.angle_gamma   90.00
#
_symmetry.space_group_name_H-M   'P 1'
#
loop_
_entity.id
_entity.type
_entity.pdbx_description
1 polymer ?
#
loop_
_entity_poly.entity_id
_entity_poly.type
_entity_poly.pdbx_seq_one_letter_code
_entity_poly.pdbx_strand_id
1 'polypeptide(L)'
;LGAVQLAVEGAADADAVAPPRDLDPRVLAVGEAPAEPAGATTFPEVLERLRAAGRDALYVPTTPADLAVADVHTARVLLTEGGNGDH
;
A
#
# COMPACT_ATOMS: atom_id res chain seq x y z
N LEU A 1 -26.71 10.13 -29.59
CA LEU A 1 -25.42 9.51 -29.21
C LEU A 1 -25.10 9.65 -27.71
N GLY A 2 -25.67 10.61 -26.97
CA GLY A 2 -25.44 10.74 -25.52
C GLY A 2 -26.03 9.65 -24.60
N ALA A 3 -27.11 8.97 -24.99
CA ALA A 3 -27.73 7.93 -24.16
C ALA A 3 -26.97 6.58 -24.13
N VAL A 4 -26.10 6.34 -25.12
CA VAL A 4 -25.26 5.12 -25.17
C VAL A 4 -23.95 5.32 -24.39
N GLN A 5 -23.45 6.56 -24.32
CA GLN A 5 -22.31 6.89 -23.46
C GLN A 5 -22.65 6.79 -21.97
N LEU A 6 -23.91 7.07 -21.57
CA LEU A 6 -24.35 6.93 -20.18
C LEU A 6 -24.51 5.46 -19.73
N ALA A 7 -24.62 4.50 -20.66
CA ALA A 7 -24.70 3.08 -20.32
C ALA A 7 -23.31 2.43 -20.12
N VAL A 8 -22.25 3.10 -20.59
CA VAL A 8 -20.85 2.62 -20.44
C VAL A 8 -20.23 3.03 -19.10
N GLU A 9 -20.77 4.02 -18.39
CA GLU A 9 -20.44 4.24 -16.97
C GLU A 9 -20.89 3.09 -16.04
N GLY A 10 -21.65 2.11 -16.56
CA GLY A 10 -21.99 0.87 -15.88
C GLY A 10 -20.95 -0.26 -16.04
N ALA A 11 -19.86 -0.03 -16.77
CA ALA A 11 -18.71 -0.93 -16.75
C ALA A 11 -17.90 -0.62 -15.48
N ALA A 12 -18.20 -1.36 -14.42
CA ALA A 12 -17.45 -1.37 -13.17
C ALA A 12 -15.95 -1.21 -13.45
N ASP A 13 -15.32 -0.25 -12.75
CA ASP A 13 -13.88 -0.03 -12.73
C ASP A 13 -13.14 -1.36 -12.77
N ALA A 14 -12.61 -1.68 -13.94
CA ALA A 14 -11.91 -2.91 -14.22
C ALA A 14 -10.49 -2.83 -13.65
N ASP A 15 -10.38 -2.62 -12.33
CA ASP A 15 -9.25 -3.01 -11.47
C ASP A 15 -9.44 -2.59 -9.99
N ALA A 16 -10.69 -2.36 -9.54
CA ALA A 16 -10.94 -2.11 -8.13
C ALA A 16 -10.65 -3.37 -7.30
N VAL A 17 -9.41 -3.52 -6.82
CA VAL A 17 -9.07 -4.52 -5.82
C VAL A 17 -9.82 -4.14 -4.55
N ALA A 18 -10.75 -4.99 -4.14
CA ALA A 18 -11.47 -4.79 -2.89
C ALA A 18 -10.45 -4.69 -1.74
N PRO A 19 -10.53 -3.66 -0.88
CA PRO A 19 -9.63 -3.58 0.26
C PRO A 19 -9.78 -4.82 1.14
N PRO A 20 -8.71 -5.21 1.85
CA PRO A 20 -8.78 -6.34 2.78
C PRO A 20 -9.89 -6.09 3.81
N ARG A 21 -10.63 -7.15 4.18
CA ARG A 21 -11.88 -7.05 4.94
C ARG A 21 -11.72 -6.43 6.34
N ASP A 22 -10.52 -6.43 6.87
CA ASP A 22 -10.11 -5.91 8.18
C ASP A 22 -9.57 -4.47 8.11
N LEU A 23 -9.51 -3.86 6.93
CA LEU A 23 -9.14 -2.45 6.79
C LEU A 23 -10.27 -1.55 7.30
N ASP A 24 -10.08 -0.89 8.44
CA ASP A 24 -11.00 0.15 8.93
C ASP A 24 -10.91 1.37 8.00
N PRO A 25 -11.97 1.74 7.26
CA PRO A 25 -11.93 2.87 6.34
C PRO A 25 -11.62 4.20 7.03
N ARG A 26 -11.79 4.32 8.35
CA ARG A 26 -11.45 5.53 9.11
C ARG A 26 -9.95 5.82 9.18
N VAL A 27 -9.10 4.84 8.90
CA VAL A 27 -7.63 5.04 8.87
C VAL A 27 -7.14 5.64 7.56
N LEU A 28 -8.00 5.68 6.52
CA LEU A 28 -7.67 6.28 5.24
C LEU A 28 -7.85 7.80 5.36
N ALA A 29 -6.73 8.53 5.45
CA ALA A 29 -6.76 9.98 5.37
C ALA A 29 -7.25 10.41 3.98
N VAL A 30 -8.39 11.09 3.93
CA VAL A 30 -8.89 11.72 2.71
C VAL A 30 -8.12 13.01 2.50
N GLY A 31 -7.09 12.97 1.66
CA GLY A 31 -6.35 14.16 1.23
C GLY A 31 -7.07 14.91 0.11
N GLU A 32 -7.08 16.24 0.15
CA GLU A 32 -7.69 17.11 -0.89
C GLU A 32 -6.95 17.06 -2.24
N ALA A 33 -5.71 16.59 -2.27
CA ALA A 33 -4.90 16.46 -3.46
C ALA A 33 -4.00 15.21 -3.40
N PRO A 34 -3.78 14.51 -4.53
CA PRO A 34 -2.79 13.45 -4.58
C PRO A 34 -1.43 14.04 -4.22
N ALA A 35 -0.74 13.41 -3.25
CA ALA A 35 0.63 13.77 -2.94
C ALA A 35 1.48 13.66 -4.21
N GLU A 36 2.38 14.63 -4.43
CA GLU A 36 3.35 14.49 -5.52
C GLU A 36 4.10 13.16 -5.35
N PRO A 37 4.26 12.38 -6.43
CA PRO A 37 5.02 11.15 -6.35
C PRO A 37 6.41 11.48 -5.85
N ALA A 38 6.76 10.92 -4.69
CA ALA A 38 8.13 10.99 -4.21
C ALA A 38 9.06 10.42 -5.30
N GLY A 39 10.29 10.94 -5.36
CA GLY A 39 11.31 10.37 -6.24
C GLY A 39 11.44 8.86 -6.04
N ALA A 40 11.84 8.15 -7.09
CA ALA A 40 12.01 6.70 -7.04
C ALA A 40 12.81 6.30 -5.78
N THR A 41 12.23 5.40 -4.99
CA THR A 41 12.86 4.88 -3.78
C THR A 41 12.89 3.37 -3.85
N THR A 42 13.89 2.77 -3.23
CA THR A 42 13.98 1.32 -3.13
C THR A 42 13.43 0.85 -1.79
N PHE A 43 12.92 -0.38 -1.74
CA PHE A 43 12.42 -0.94 -0.48
C PHE A 43 13.47 -0.96 0.66
N PRO A 44 14.76 -1.25 0.42
CA PRO A 44 15.82 -1.09 1.43
C PRO A 44 15.94 0.34 1.99
N GLU A 45 15.80 1.38 1.15
CA GLU A 45 15.83 2.77 1.61
C GLU A 45 14.64 3.11 2.52
N VAL A 46 13.48 2.50 2.27
CA VAL A 46 12.30 2.63 3.14
C VAL A 46 12.58 2.04 4.52
N LEU A 47 13.19 0.84 4.59
CA LEU A 47 13.56 0.21 5.85
C LEU A 47 14.57 1.05 6.65
N GLU A 48 15.58 1.61 5.98
CA GLU A 48 16.53 2.54 6.60
C GLU A 48 15.84 3.79 7.14
N ARG A 49 14.91 4.38 6.38
CA ARG A 49 14.17 5.56 6.82
C ARG A 49 13.29 5.28 8.02
N LEU A 50 12.65 4.10 8.08
CA LEU A 50 11.89 3.66 9.24
C LEU A 50 12.80 3.54 10.48
N ARG A 51 13.98 2.91 10.30
CA ARG A 51 14.97 2.78 11.37
C ARG A 51 15.43 4.14 11.88
N ALA A 52 15.73 5.07 10.98
CA ALA A 52 16.11 6.44 11.32
C ALA A 52 15.00 7.21 12.05
N ALA A 53 13.73 6.87 11.82
CA ALA A 53 12.58 7.41 12.53
C ALA A 53 12.29 6.72 13.88
N GLY A 54 13.20 5.85 14.35
CA GLY A 54 13.05 5.11 15.62
C GLY A 54 12.05 3.95 15.55
N ARG A 55 11.67 3.51 14.35
CA ARG A 55 10.80 2.36 14.12
C ARG A 55 11.66 1.22 13.58
N ASP A 56 11.77 0.12 14.32
CA ASP A 56 12.45 -1.05 13.77
C ASP A 56 11.46 -1.85 12.91
N ALA A 57 11.98 -2.47 11.85
CA ALA A 57 11.17 -3.20 10.89
C ALA A 57 11.78 -4.58 10.64
N LEU A 58 11.04 -5.63 11.00
CA LEU A 58 11.38 -6.99 10.59
C LEU A 58 10.72 -7.27 9.24
N TYR A 59 11.55 -7.55 8.24
CA TYR A 59 11.12 -7.80 6.87
C TYR A 59 11.30 -9.28 6.51
N VAL A 60 10.23 -9.91 6.02
CA VAL A 60 10.27 -11.26 5.48
C VAL A 60 9.64 -11.25 4.07
N PRO A 61 10.41 -11.52 3.01
CA PRO A 61 9.85 -11.70 1.68
C PRO A 61 8.97 -12.97 1.65
N THR A 62 7.77 -12.86 1.11
CA THR A 62 6.80 -13.97 1.04
C THR A 62 6.30 -14.24 -0.38
N THR A 63 6.94 -13.65 -1.40
CA THR A 63 6.52 -13.72 -2.80
C THR A 63 6.45 -15.18 -3.28
N PRO A 64 5.25 -15.70 -3.60
CA PRO A 64 5.07 -16.95 -4.33
C PRO A 64 5.70 -16.87 -5.73
N ALA A 65 6.25 -17.99 -6.23
CA ALA A 65 7.00 -17.99 -7.48
C ALA A 65 6.16 -17.55 -8.70
N ASP A 66 4.88 -17.90 -8.72
CA ASP A 66 3.93 -17.48 -9.76
C ASP A 66 3.72 -15.97 -9.80
N LEU A 67 3.70 -15.31 -8.63
CA LEU A 67 3.62 -13.85 -8.54
C LEU A 67 4.93 -13.18 -8.93
N ALA A 68 6.08 -13.76 -8.56
CA ALA A 68 7.39 -13.24 -8.94
C ALA A 68 7.56 -13.17 -10.47
N VAL A 69 7.06 -14.17 -11.21
CA VAL A 69 7.08 -14.19 -12.69
C VAL A 69 6.24 -13.07 -13.30
N ALA A 70 5.18 -12.64 -12.60
CA ALA A 70 4.32 -11.52 -12.98
C ALA A 70 4.82 -10.16 -12.46
N ASP A 71 6.03 -10.09 -11.88
CA ASP A 71 6.61 -8.92 -11.22
C ASP A 71 5.77 -8.38 -10.04
N VAL A 72 4.99 -9.26 -9.40
CA VAL A 72 4.24 -8.96 -8.19
C VAL A 72 5.01 -9.49 -6.98
N HIS A 73 5.37 -8.60 -6.05
CA HIS A 73 6.16 -8.95 -4.87
C HIS A 73 5.31 -8.83 -3.59
N THR A 74 5.43 -9.80 -2.68
CA THR A 74 4.75 -9.76 -1.39
C THR A 74 5.75 -9.93 -0.25
N ALA A 75 5.44 -9.31 0.88
CA ALA A 75 6.24 -9.43 2.08
C ALA A 75 5.37 -9.28 3.33
N ARG A 76 5.87 -9.84 4.43
CA ARG A 76 5.39 -9.55 5.78
C ARG A 76 6.36 -8.59 6.44
N VAL A 77 5.83 -7.47 6.92
CA VAL A 77 6.58 -6.44 7.64
C VAL A 77 5.97 -6.31 9.03
N LEU A 78 6.78 -6.51 10.07
CA LEU A 78 6.42 -6.14 11.43
C LEU A 78 7.14 -4.85 11.80
N LEU A 79 6.37 -3.81 12.11
CA LEU A 79 6.88 -2.55 12.62
C LEU A 79 6.82 -2.58 14.15
N THR A 80 7.96 -2.34 14.80
CA THR A 80 7.99 -2.15 16.25
C THR A 80 8.19 -0.66 16.54
N GLU A 81 7.43 -0.16 17.49
CA GLU A 81 7.69 1.15 18.06
C GLU A 81 8.85 1.00 19.03
N GLY A 82 9.93 1.78 18.84
CA GLY A 82 10.99 1.87 19.82
C GLY A 82 10.39 2.33 21.15
N GLY A 83 10.25 1.41 22.10
CA GLY A 83 9.63 1.69 23.38
C GLY A 83 10.40 2.76 24.17
N ASN A 84 9.88 3.98 24.17
CA ASN A 84 9.60 4.68 25.42
C ASN A 84 8.11 4.46 25.75
N GLY A 85 7.75 3.19 25.91
CA GLY A 85 6.40 2.80 26.29
C GLY A 85 6.22 2.99 27.79
N ASP A 86 5.88 4.21 28.20
CA ASP A 86 5.07 4.43 29.39
C ASP A 86 3.64 4.03 29.03
N HIS A 87 3.24 2.81 29.41
CA HIS A 87 1.85 2.36 29.42
C HIS A 87 1.56 1.68 30.76
#